data_AF-A0A7Y3DXN3-F1
#
_entry.id   AF-A0A7Y3DXN3-F1
#
_cell.length_a   1.000
_cell.length_b   1.000
_cell.length_c   1.000
_cell.angle_alpha   90.00
_cell.angle_beta   90.00
_cell.angle_gamma   90.00
#
_symmetry.space_group_name_H-M   'P 1'
#
loop_
_entity.id
_entity.type
_entity.pdbx_description
1 polymer ?
#
loop_
_entity_poly.entity_id
_entity_poly.type
_entity_poly.pdbx_seq_one_letter_code
_entity_poly.pdbx_strand_id
1 'polypeptide(L)' 'MTQKPPLSFWQIWNMCFGFLGIQFGFALQNANVSRIFQTLGADMSELPILWVAAPATGLIVQPI' A
#
# COMPACT_ATOMS: atom_id res chain seq x y z
N MET A 1 -14.24 -27.30 -12.04
CA MET A 1 -13.11 -26.34 -11.97
C MET A 1 -13.20 -25.44 -13.20
N THR A 2 -13.51 -24.16 -13.03
CA THR A 2 -13.58 -23.21 -14.15
C THR A 2 -12.16 -22.99 -14.69
N GLN A 3 -11.92 -23.24 -15.98
CA GLN A 3 -10.60 -22.96 -16.57
C GLN A 3 -10.34 -21.45 -16.55
N LYS A 4 -9.16 -21.05 -16.06
CA LYS A 4 -8.73 -19.65 -16.11
C LYS A 4 -8.51 -19.25 -17.57
N PRO A 5 -8.97 -18.07 -18.01
CA PRO A 5 -8.74 -17.63 -19.38
C PRO A 5 -7.24 -17.50 -19.65
N PRO A 6 -6.74 -17.95 -20.82
CA PRO A 6 -5.36 -17.74 -21.21
C PRO A 6 -5.13 -16.24 -21.45
N LEU A 7 -4.12 -15.67 -20.79
CA LEU A 7 -3.74 -14.26 -20.95
C LEU A 7 -2.61 -14.15 -21.98
N SER A 8 -2.69 -13.14 -22.86
CA SER A 8 -1.61 -12.83 -23.79
C SER A 8 -0.42 -12.21 -23.06
N PHE A 9 0.77 -12.30 -23.66
CA PHE A 9 1.99 -11.69 -23.11
C PHE A 9 1.79 -10.22 -22.73
N TRP A 10 1.14 -9.42 -23.58
CA TRP A 10 0.89 -8.01 -23.34
C TRP A 10 -0.09 -7.75 -22.19
N GLN A 11 -1.05 -8.63 -21.95
CA GLN A 11 -1.95 -8.52 -20.79
C GLN A 11 -1.20 -8.78 -19.49
N ILE A 12 -0.34 -9.80 -19.47
CA ILE A 12 0.49 -10.12 -18.31
C ILE A 12 1.48 -8.97 -18.05
N TRP A 13 2.12 -8.45 -19.09
CA TRP A 13 3.04 -7.30 -18.99
C TRP A 13 2.36 -6.08 -18.36
N ASN A 14 1.18 -5.69 -18.86
CA ASN A 14 0.44 -4.55 -18.31
C ASN A 14 0.02 -4.77 -16.86
N MET A 15 -0.41 -5.98 -16.50
CA MET A 15 -0.74 -6.32 -15.11
C MET A 15 0.48 -6.21 -14.20
N CYS A 16 1.63 -6.77 -14.61
CA CYS A 16 2.88 -6.69 -13.85
C CYS A 16 3.39 -5.26 -13.71
N PHE A 17 3.34 -4.48 -14.79
CA PHE A 17 3.78 -3.08 -14.77
C PHE A 17 2.87 -2.20 -13.91
N GLY A 18 1.56 -2.41 -13.99
CA GLY A 18 0.59 -1.75 -13.11
C GLY A 18 0.84 -2.09 -11.63
N PHE A 19 1.08 -3.37 -11.32
CA PHE A 19 1.42 -3.79 -9.96
C PHE A 19 2.75 -3.21 -9.49
N LEU A 20 3.77 -3.17 -10.34
CA LEU A 20 5.06 -2.54 -10.04
C LEU A 20 4.89 -1.08 -9.63
N GLY A 21 4.07 -0.31 -10.35
CA GLY A 21 3.77 1.08 -10.00
C GLY A 21 3.12 1.23 -8.62
N ILE A 22 2.15 0.37 -8.31
CA ILE A 22 1.47 0.34 -7.00
C ILE A 22 2.48 0.04 -5.88
N GLN A 23 3.34 -0.96 -6.06
CA GLN A 23 4.37 -1.32 -5.08
C GLN A 23 5.35 -0.17 -4.85
N PHE A 24 5.74 0.53 -5.91
CA PHE A 24 6.60 1.72 -5.81
C PHE A 24 5.91 2.84 -5.00
N GLY A 25 4.65 3.13 -5.31
CA GLY A 25 3.87 4.15 -4.63
C GLY A 25 3.70 3.85 -3.14
N PHE A 26 3.40 2.60 -2.77
CA PHE A 26 3.29 2.20 -1.36
C PHE A 26 4.64 2.20 -0.65
N ALA A 27 5.71 1.75 -1.31
CA ALA A 27 7.04 1.77 -0.70
C ALA A 27 7.50 3.20 -0.37
N LEU A 28 7.29 4.15 -1.30
CA LEU A 28 7.63 5.56 -1.08
C LEU A 28 6.81 6.19 0.06
N GLN A 29 5.51 5.90 0.12
CA GLN A 29 4.67 6.35 1.23
C GLN A 29 5.16 5.76 2.55
N ASN A 30 5.35 4.44 2.62
CA ASN A 30 5.78 3.75 3.83
C ASN A 30 7.15 4.22 4.34
N ALA A 31 8.10 4.52 3.44
CA ALA A 31 9.42 5.04 3.81
C ALA A 31 9.39 6.49 4.34
N ASN A 32 8.35 7.26 4.03
CA ASN A 32 8.26 8.69 4.38
C ASN A 32 7.13 9.02 5.36
N VAL A 33 6.25 8.08 5.69
CA VAL A 33 5.10 8.29 6.58
C VAL A 33 5.50 8.95 7.91
N SER A 34 6.56 8.49 8.56
CA SER A 34 7.03 9.09 9.82
C SER A 34 7.45 10.55 9.64
N ARG A 35 8.14 10.87 8.54
CA ARG A 35 8.55 12.26 8.22
C ARG A 35 7.33 13.14 7.94
N ILE A 36 6.35 12.62 7.19
CA ILE A 36 5.11 13.34 6.89
C ILE A 36 4.39 13.70 8.20
N PHE A 37 4.22 12.74 9.11
CA PHE A 37 3.59 13.02 10.41
C PHE A 37 4.37 14.03 11.25
N GLN A 38 5.70 13.94 11.28
CA GLN A 38 6.54 14.95 11.96
C GLN A 38 6.36 16.34 11.34
N THR A 39 6.32 16.46 10.01
CA THR A 39 6.09 17.77 9.33
C THR A 39 4.70 18.35 9.59
N LEU A 40 3.74 17.51 9.95
CA LEU A 40 2.39 17.92 10.35
C LEU A 40 2.29 18.30 11.85
N GLY A 41 3.41 18.22 12.59
CA GLY A 41 3.49 18.60 13.99
C GLY A 41 3.39 17.44 14.98
N ALA A 42 3.43 16.19 14.52
CA ALA A 42 3.45 15.04 15.43
C ALA A 42 4.80 14.88 16.12
N ASP A 43 4.77 14.69 17.43
CA ASP A 43 5.97 14.40 18.21
C ASP A 43 6.45 12.96 17.97
N MET A 44 7.75 12.71 18.22
CA MET A 44 8.36 11.39 18.06
C MET A 44 7.66 10.29 18.88
N SER A 45 7.11 10.65 20.04
CA SER A 45 6.35 9.75 20.92
C SER A 45 4.99 9.37 20.36
N GLU A 46 4.42 10.16 19.45
CA GLU A 46 3.10 9.93 18.86
C GLU A 46 3.17 9.07 17.58
N LEU A 47 4.34 8.95 16.97
CA LEU A 47 4.52 8.16 15.74
C LEU A 47 4.03 6.72 15.89
N PRO A 48 4.34 5.97 16.97
CA PRO A 48 3.89 4.58 17.10
C PRO A 48 2.37 4.44 17.05
N ILE A 49 1.62 5.36 17.68
CA ILE A 49 0.15 5.31 17.68
C ILE A 49 -0.41 5.73 16.31
N LEU A 50 0.21 6.69 15.63
CA LEU A 50 -0.18 7.08 14.27
C LEU A 50 0.02 5.94 13.26
N TRP A 51 1.04 5.10 13.45
CA TRP A 51 1.25 3.91 12.62
C TRP A 51 0.18 2.83 12.79
N VAL A 52 -0.56 2.82 13.90
CA VAL A 52 -1.71 1.91 14.10
C VAL A 52 -2.88 2.27 13.18
N ALA A 53 -2.96 3.51 12.69
CA ALA A 53 -4.02 3.92 11.77
C ALA A 53 -4.00 3.12 10.46
N ALA A 54 -2.82 2.70 9.98
CA ALA A 54 -2.68 1.92 8.76
C ALA A 54 -3.35 0.53 8.84
N PRO A 55 -3.00 -0.35 9.81
CA PRO A 55 -3.69 -1.63 9.98
C PRO A 55 -5.16 -1.47 10.40
N ALA A 56 -5.50 -0.44 11.20
CA ALA A 56 -6.90 -0.18 11.57
C ALA A 56 -7.76 0.12 10.33
N THR A 57 -7.26 0.97 9.41
CA THR A 57 -7.93 1.26 8.14
C THR A 57 -8.02 -0.01 7.28
N GLY A 58 -6.96 -0.84 7.28
CA GLY A 58 -6.96 -2.13 6.58
C GLY A 58 -8.09 -3.05 7.04
N LEU A 59 -8.30 -3.19 8.34
CA LEU A 59 -9.39 -3.99 8.91
C LEU A 59 -10.79 -3.46 8.56
N ILE A 60 -10.93 -2.15 8.39
CA ILE A 60 -12.19 -1.51 8.01
C ILE A 60 -12.48 -1.73 6.52
N VAL A 61 -11.48 -1.55 5.66
CA VAL A 61 -11.65 -1.63 4.20
C VAL A 61 -11.72 -3.08 3.72
N GLN A 62 -10.94 -3.96 4.35
CA GLN A 62 -10.93 -5.39 4.09
C GLN A 62 -11.34 -6.13 5.36
N PRO A 63 -12.66 -6.12 5.67
CA PRO A 63 -13.17 -7.00 6.71
C PRO A 63 -12.95 -8.43 6.25
N ILE A 64 -12.33 -9.21 7.14
CA ILE A 64 -12.07 -10.66 6.98
C ILE A 64 -13.39 -11.38 6.63
#